data_AF-A0A7Z6SQB9-F1
#
_entry.id   AF-A0A7Z6SQB9-F1
#
_cell.length_a   1.000
_cell.length_b   1.000
_cell.length_c   1.000
_cell.angle_alpha   90.00
_cell.angle_beta   90.00
_cell.angle_gamma   90.00
#
_symmetry.space_group_name_H-M   'P 1'
#
loop_
_entity.id
_entity.type
_entity.pdbx_description
1 polymer ?
#
loop_
_entity_poly.entity_id
_entity_poly.type
_entity_poly.pdbx_seq_one_letter_code
_entity_poly.pdbx_strand_id
1 'polypeptide(L)'
;KSARKMKETLIKVVRYGTGKNAQFEGLYIGGKTGTARVAKNGSYSAQSYNSSFFGFAEDERQVFTIGVVILGSHGKEEYYASKIAAPIFKEITEILVRYNYLSPSIAIQNALEKNRFKIK
;
A
#
# COMPACT_ATOMS: atom_id res chain seq x y z
N LYS A 1 -4.68 -16.60 -14.80
CA LYS A 1 -4.81 -15.32 -15.57
C LYS A 1 -5.29 -14.16 -14.69
N SER A 2 -6.34 -14.34 -13.89
CA SER A 2 -6.95 -13.27 -13.09
C SER A 2 -6.07 -12.70 -11.97
N ALA A 3 -5.35 -13.55 -11.21
CA ALA A 3 -4.49 -13.09 -10.12
C ALA A 3 -3.35 -12.17 -10.59
N ARG A 4 -2.71 -12.50 -11.72
CA ARG A 4 -1.69 -11.64 -12.34
C ARG A 4 -2.24 -10.28 -12.73
N LYS A 5 -3.45 -10.25 -13.31
CA LYS A 5 -4.13 -9.00 -13.67
C LYS A 5 -4.46 -8.17 -12.43
N MET A 6 -4.90 -8.81 -11.35
CA MET A 6 -5.17 -8.14 -10.07
C MET A 6 -3.90 -7.51 -9.48
N LYS A 7 -2.80 -8.26 -9.47
CA LYS A 7 -1.49 -7.78 -9.03
C LYS A 7 -1.06 -6.53 -9.81
N GLU A 8 -1.14 -6.57 -11.13
CA GLU A 8 -0.84 -5.41 -11.99
C GLU A 8 -1.72 -4.20 -11.65
N THR A 9 -3.02 -4.42 -11.41
CA THR A 9 -3.96 -3.37 -11.01
C THR A 9 -3.58 -2.76 -9.67
N LEU A 10 -3.24 -3.58 -8.67
CA LEU A 10 -2.84 -3.10 -7.34
C LEU A 10 -1.52 -2.32 -7.38
N ILE A 11 -0.57 -2.72 -8.24
CA ILE A 11 0.65 -1.93 -8.48
C ILE A 11 0.30 -0.56 -9.05
N LYS A 12 -0.66 -0.48 -9.99
CA LYS A 12 -1.12 0.80 -10.53
C LYS A 12 -1.80 1.68 -9.47
N VAL A 13 -2.56 1.10 -8.54
CA VAL A 13 -3.19 1.85 -7.44
C VAL A 13 -2.15 2.55 -6.57
N VAL A 14 -1.03 1.89 -6.28
CA VAL A 14 0.06 2.49 -5.52
C VAL A 14 0.73 3.59 -6.33
N ARG A 15 1.09 3.32 -7.60
CA ARG A 15 1.87 4.28 -8.39
C ARG A 15 1.09 5.52 -8.84
N TYR A 16 -0.19 5.34 -9.17
CA TYR A 16 -0.99 6.39 -9.82
C TYR A 16 -2.23 6.78 -9.02
N GLY A 17 -2.66 5.94 -8.08
CA GLY A 17 -3.90 6.13 -7.32
C GLY A 17 -3.69 6.66 -5.91
N THR A 18 -4.50 6.16 -4.98
CA THR A 18 -4.56 6.61 -3.58
C THR A 18 -3.49 5.99 -2.68
N GLY A 19 -2.74 5.01 -3.17
CA GLY A 19 -1.70 4.30 -2.40
C GLY A 19 -0.28 4.87 -2.53
N LYS A 20 -0.09 6.05 -3.13
CA LYS A 20 1.24 6.62 -3.47
C LYS A 20 2.24 6.65 -2.34
N ASN A 21 1.78 6.87 -1.12
CA ASN A 21 2.65 6.97 0.05
C ASN A 21 3.25 5.61 0.47
N ALA A 22 2.76 4.49 -0.07
CA ALA A 22 3.35 3.17 0.13
C ALA A 22 4.47 2.85 -0.90
N GLN A 23 4.71 3.71 -1.89
CA GLN A 23 5.65 3.42 -2.97
C GLN A 23 7.10 3.32 -2.46
N PHE A 24 7.82 2.31 -2.97
CA PHE A 24 9.23 2.08 -2.71
C PHE A 24 9.96 1.83 -4.04
N GLU A 25 11.11 2.46 -4.25
CA GLU A 25 11.88 2.33 -5.50
C GLU A 25 12.59 0.98 -5.59
N GLY A 26 12.60 0.38 -6.78
CA GLY A 26 13.23 -0.92 -7.00
C GLY A 26 12.45 -2.13 -6.45
N LEU A 27 11.23 -1.94 -5.95
CA LEU A 27 10.33 -3.03 -5.53
C LEU A 27 8.98 -2.95 -6.27
N TYR A 28 8.38 -4.10 -6.52
CA TYR A 28 6.96 -4.15 -6.91
C TYR A 28 6.09 -3.98 -5.68
N ILE A 29 5.57 -2.77 -5.49
CA ILE A 29 4.58 -2.49 -4.44
C ILE A 29 3.19 -2.42 -5.04
N GLY A 30 2.27 -3.22 -4.50
CA GLY A 30 0.85 -3.13 -4.82
C GLY A 30 0.01 -3.21 -3.55
N GLY A 31 -1.09 -2.47 -3.51
CA GLY A 31 -1.92 -2.44 -2.31
C GLY A 31 -3.11 -1.50 -2.43
N LYS A 32 -3.95 -1.50 -1.39
CA LYS A 32 -5.16 -0.71 -1.35
C LYS A 32 -5.39 -0.12 0.04
N THR A 33 -5.80 1.14 0.03
CA THR A 33 -6.32 1.85 1.20
C THR A 33 -7.73 1.39 1.53
N GLY A 34 -8.02 1.22 2.82
CA GLY A 34 -9.35 1.01 3.36
C GLY A 34 -9.63 2.04 4.45
N THR A 35 -10.85 2.58 4.47
CA THR A 35 -11.34 3.37 5.61
C THR A 35 -12.75 2.89 5.93
N ALA A 36 -12.98 2.52 7.18
CA ALA A 36 -14.25 1.99 7.67
C ALA A 36 -14.73 2.82 8.86
N ARG A 37 -16.04 3.09 8.93
CA ARG A 37 -16.67 3.70 10.10
C ARG A 37 -16.79 2.68 11.22
N VAL A 38 -16.43 3.06 12.45
CA VAL A 38 -16.60 2.17 13.60
C VAL A 38 -18.09 2.01 13.90
N ALA A 39 -18.57 0.77 13.94
CA ALA A 39 -19.93 0.45 14.37
C ALA A 39 -20.01 0.48 15.90
N LYS A 40 -20.99 1.23 16.46
CA LYS A 40 -21.24 1.34 17.90
C LYS A 40 -22.75 1.42 18.14
N ASN A 41 -23.26 0.56 19.02
CA ASN A 41 -24.67 0.54 19.44
C ASN A 41 -25.65 0.51 18.25
N GLY A 42 -25.40 -0.33 17.25
CA GLY A 42 -26.27 -0.50 16.09
C GLY A 42 -26.21 0.63 15.05
N SER A 43 -25.33 1.63 15.21
CA SER A 43 -25.12 2.68 14.21
C SER A 43 -23.64 2.94 13.95
N TYR A 44 -23.31 3.62 12.84
CA TYR A 44 -21.93 4.01 12.53
C TYR A 44 -21.56 5.31 13.25
N SER A 45 -20.43 5.30 13.96
CA SER A 45 -19.87 6.48 14.59
C SER A 45 -19.70 7.63 13.59
N ALA A 46 -20.03 8.85 14.00
CA ALA A 46 -19.85 10.06 13.21
C ALA A 46 -18.39 10.53 13.17
N GLN A 47 -17.57 10.09 14.13
CA GLN A 47 -16.25 10.66 14.37
C GLN A 47 -15.13 9.61 14.52
N SER A 48 -15.47 8.32 14.58
CA SER A 48 -14.50 7.25 14.79
C SER A 48 -14.40 6.35 13.56
N TYR A 49 -13.17 6.16 13.11
CA TYR A 49 -12.85 5.45 11.88
C TYR A 49 -11.69 4.48 12.10
N ASN A 50 -11.73 3.37 11.38
CA ASN A 50 -10.60 2.47 11.22
C ASN A 50 -9.98 2.73 9.85
N SER A 51 -8.68 2.92 9.85
CA SER A 51 -7.87 3.26 8.69
C SER A 51 -6.93 2.10 8.42
N SER A 52 -6.80 1.66 7.18
CA SER A 52 -5.98 0.49 6.85
C SER A 52 -5.31 0.58 5.50
N PHE A 53 -4.17 -0.09 5.38
CA PHE A 53 -3.52 -0.36 4.11
C PHE A 53 -3.10 -1.82 4.06
N PHE A 54 -3.58 -2.53 3.04
CA PHE A 54 -3.18 -3.92 2.78
C PHE A 54 -2.49 -3.98 1.43
N GLY A 55 -1.33 -4.62 1.39
CA GLY A 55 -0.54 -4.71 0.17
C GLY A 55 0.56 -5.76 0.25
N PHE A 56 1.38 -5.75 -0.79
CA PHE A 56 2.57 -6.59 -0.89
C PHE A 56 3.77 -5.76 -1.33
N ALA A 57 4.95 -6.20 -0.89
CA ALA A 57 6.25 -5.75 -1.35
C ALA A 57 7.01 -6.95 -1.92
N GLU A 58 7.45 -6.84 -3.17
CA GLU A 58 8.07 -7.94 -3.90
C GLU A 58 9.36 -7.49 -4.60
N ASP A 59 10.41 -8.27 -4.42
CA ASP A 59 11.64 -8.19 -5.21
C ASP A 59 11.72 -9.35 -6.23
N GLU A 60 12.90 -9.63 -6.76
CA GLU A 60 13.07 -10.71 -7.76
C GLU A 60 12.99 -12.13 -7.18
N ARG A 61 13.04 -12.29 -5.86
CA ARG A 61 13.17 -13.57 -5.14
C ARG A 61 12.10 -13.80 -4.08
N GLN A 62 11.63 -12.75 -3.41
CA GLN A 62 10.77 -12.79 -2.24
C GLN A 62 9.58 -11.84 -2.39
N VAL A 63 8.48 -12.23 -1.74
CA VAL A 63 7.26 -11.42 -1.63
C VAL A 63 6.77 -11.44 -0.18
N PHE A 64 6.49 -10.26 0.36
CA PHE A 64 5.88 -10.08 1.67
C PHE A 64 4.50 -9.47 1.50
N THR A 65 3.51 -10.01 2.21
CA THR A 65 2.19 -9.38 2.37
C THR A 65 2.17 -8.66 3.71
N ILE A 66 1.78 -7.38 3.71
CA ILE A 66 1.79 -6.52 4.89
C ILE A 66 0.40 -5.88 5.02
N GLY A 67 -0.16 -5.95 6.23
CA GLY A 67 -1.40 -5.29 6.60
C GLY A 67 -1.14 -4.32 7.74
N VAL A 68 -1.54 -3.07 7.55
CA VAL A 68 -1.49 -2.02 8.57
C VAL A 68 -2.92 -1.59 8.88
N VAL A 69 -3.28 -1.58 10.16
CA VAL A 69 -4.60 -1.15 10.64
C VAL A 69 -4.41 -0.19 11.81
N ILE A 70 -5.00 0.99 11.72
CA ILE A 70 -5.10 1.99 12.76
C ILE A 70 -6.55 2.04 13.20
N LEU A 71 -6.77 1.82 14.50
CA LEU A 71 -8.10 1.76 15.09
C LEU A 71 -8.46 3.07 15.75
N GLY A 72 -9.72 3.48 15.60
CA GLY A 72 -10.28 4.59 16.36
C GLY A 72 -9.66 5.96 16.08
N SER A 73 -9.26 6.25 14.84
CA SER A 73 -8.81 7.59 14.49
C SER A 73 -9.96 8.61 14.63
N HIS A 74 -9.63 9.82 15.10
CA HIS A 74 -10.57 10.85 15.48
C HIS A 74 -10.32 12.12 14.65
N GLY A 75 -11.19 12.38 13.66
CA GLY A 75 -11.16 13.64 12.91
C GLY A 75 -11.03 13.48 11.39
N LYS A 76 -11.31 14.56 10.65
CA LYS A 76 -11.34 14.58 9.18
C LYS A 76 -9.96 14.43 8.53
N GLU A 77 -8.89 14.84 9.21
CA GLU A 77 -7.53 14.77 8.68
C GLU A 77 -6.88 13.39 8.86
N GLU A 78 -7.19 12.69 9.96
CA GLU A 78 -6.73 11.33 10.26
C GLU A 78 -7.51 10.22 9.54
N TYR A 79 -8.61 10.58 8.87
CA TYR A 79 -9.48 9.66 8.12
C TYR A 79 -8.76 8.99 6.93
N TYR A 80 -7.76 9.68 6.37
CA TYR A 80 -7.12 9.24 5.14
C TYR A 80 -6.12 8.12 5.44
N ALA A 81 -6.51 6.88 5.16
CA ALA A 81 -5.60 5.73 5.25
C ALA A 81 -4.36 5.85 4.36
N SER A 82 -4.42 6.66 3.30
CA SER A 82 -3.25 7.04 2.52
C SER A 82 -2.25 7.90 3.28
N LYS A 83 -2.67 8.69 4.29
CA LYS A 83 -1.80 9.58 5.06
C LYS A 83 -1.14 8.91 6.28
N ILE A 84 -1.71 7.81 6.79
CA ILE A 84 -1.20 7.14 8.00
C ILE A 84 -0.76 5.71 7.68
N ALA A 85 -1.69 4.84 7.25
CA ALA A 85 -1.40 3.42 7.06
C ALA A 85 -0.41 3.15 5.92
N ALA A 86 -0.49 3.90 4.82
CA ALA A 86 0.41 3.72 3.68
C ALA A 86 1.88 4.14 3.99
N PRO A 87 2.16 5.26 4.67
CA PRO A 87 3.51 5.55 5.17
C PRO A 87 4.06 4.48 6.12
N ILE A 88 3.26 3.99 7.07
CA ILE A 88 3.70 2.92 7.98
C ILE A 88 4.04 1.64 7.21
N PHE A 89 3.25 1.28 6.19
CA PHE A 89 3.60 0.17 5.29
C PHE A 89 4.97 0.37 4.64
N LYS A 90 5.27 1.60 4.20
CA LYS A 90 6.57 1.94 3.60
C LYS A 90 7.71 1.81 4.62
N GLU A 91 7.53 2.29 5.85
CA GLU A 91 8.52 2.14 6.92
C GLU A 91 8.80 0.65 7.24
N ILE A 92 7.76 -0.20 7.27
CA ILE A 92 7.94 -1.65 7.42
C ILE A 92 8.74 -2.21 6.23
N THR A 93 8.45 -1.75 5.01
CA THR A 93 9.21 -2.16 3.81
C THR A 93 10.67 -1.72 3.90
N GLU A 94 10.95 -0.50 4.38
CA GLU A 94 12.31 -0.01 4.65
C GLU A 94 13.06 -0.88 5.67
N ILE A 95 12.38 -1.36 6.71
CA ILE A 95 12.93 -2.32 7.67
C ILE A 95 13.27 -3.63 6.99
N LEU A 96 12.36 -4.20 6.19
CA LEU A 96 12.62 -5.45 5.45
C LEU A 96 13.83 -5.32 4.52
N VAL A 97 14.00 -4.17 3.86
CA VAL A 97 15.16 -3.88 3.03
C VAL A 97 16.43 -3.77 3.88
N ARG A 98 16.37 -3.01 4.99
CA ARG A 98 17.52 -2.79 5.89
C ARG A 98 18.07 -4.09 6.48
N TYR A 99 17.21 -5.06 6.76
CA TYR A 99 17.61 -6.37 7.29
C TYR A 99 17.78 -7.43 6.19
N ASN A 100 17.89 -7.04 4.92
CA ASN A 100 18.15 -7.91 3.77
C ASN A 100 17.08 -9.00 3.53
N TYR A 101 15.86 -8.80 4.02
CA TYR A 101 14.70 -9.63 3.64
C TYR A 101 14.16 -9.26 2.25
N LEU A 102 14.32 -8.01 1.84
CA LEU A 102 14.00 -7.54 0.48
C LEU A 102 15.20 -6.84 -0.15
N SER A 103 15.40 -7.04 -1.45
CA SER A 103 16.51 -6.51 -2.23
C SER A 103 16.00 -5.68 -3.41
N PRO A 104 15.92 -4.34 -3.27
CA PRO A 104 15.50 -3.46 -4.36
C PRO A 104 16.43 -3.57 -5.57
N SER A 105 15.87 -3.58 -6.78
CA SER A 105 16.65 -3.68 -8.02
C SER A 105 16.33 -2.58 -9.04
N ILE A 106 17.38 -2.10 -9.71
CA ILE A 106 17.29 -1.15 -10.82
C ILE A 106 16.49 -1.76 -11.99
N ALA A 107 16.58 -3.09 -12.17
CA ALA A 107 15.81 -3.77 -13.21
C ALA A 107 14.30 -3.62 -12.99
N ILE A 108 13.83 -3.77 -11.75
CA ILE A 108 12.42 -3.55 -11.37
C ILE A 108 12.03 -2.09 -11.58
N GLN A 109 12.86 -1.14 -11.14
CA GLN A 109 12.60 0.29 -11.34
C GLN A 109 12.42 0.63 -12.84
N ASN A 110 13.34 0.18 -13.68
CA ASN A 110 13.29 0.37 -15.13
C ASN A 110 12.06 -0.30 -15.77
N ALA A 111 11.73 -1.52 -15.35
CA ALA A 111 10.54 -2.23 -15.84
C ALA A 111 9.25 -1.47 -15.49
N LEU A 112 9.18 -0.94 -14.27
CA LEU A 112 8.08 -0.11 -13.80
C LEU A 112 7.99 1.18 -14.62
N GLU A 113 9.09 1.87 -14.89
CA GLU A 113 9.10 3.09 -15.70
C GLU A 113 8.73 2.86 -17.16
N LYS A 114 9.22 1.81 -17.81
CA LYS A 114 8.83 1.44 -19.18
C LYS A 114 7.32 1.23 -19.31
N ASN A 115 6.68 0.66 -18.29
CA ASN A 115 5.24 0.44 -18.26
C ASN A 115 4.42 1.73 -18.06
N ARG A 116 5.03 2.84 -17.63
CA ARG A 116 4.36 4.16 -17.52
C ARG A 116 3.93 4.68 -18.90
N PHE A 117 4.73 4.44 -19.93
CA PHE A 117 4.51 4.96 -21.28
C PHE A 117 3.47 4.19 -22.10
N LYS A 118 3.06 2.99 -21.65
CA LYS A 118 1.99 2.19 -22.27
C LYS A 118 0.58 2.56 -21.78
N ILE A 119 0.45 3.51 -20.86
CA ILE A 119 -0.81 3.91 -20.21
C ILE A 119 -1.26 5.31 -20.69
N LYS A 120 -0.51 5.94 -21.60
CA LYS A 120 -0.98 7.12 -22.34
C LYS A 120 -1.72 6.70 -23.60
#